data_AF-A0A2S7XHE9-F1
#
_entry.id   AF-A0A2S7XHE9-F1
#
_cell.length_a   1.000
_cell.length_b   1.000
_cell.length_c   1.000
_cell.angle_alpha   90.00
_cell.angle_beta   90.00
_cell.angle_gamma   90.00
#
_symmetry.space_group_name_H-M   'P 1'
#
loop_
_entity.id
_entity.type
_entity.pdbx_description
1 polymer ?
#
loop_
_entity_poly.entity_id
_entity_poly.type
_entity_poly.pdbx_seq_one_letter_code
_entity_poly.pdbx_strand_id
1 'polypeptide(L)' 'MTDKEQYLKAMELILDAVAMSDYKENRTDIGMYLVGLVVADHREKLSSVQVDQLRQIIEMADDAESPKMCI' A
#
# COMPACT_ATOMS: atom_id res chain seq x y z
N MET A 1 4.12 8.88 -19.67
CA MET A 1 3.29 8.50 -18.51
C MET A 1 2.52 9.72 -18.06
N THR A 2 1.24 9.55 -17.77
CA THR A 2 0.40 10.61 -17.20
C THR A 2 0.52 10.62 -15.67
N ASP A 3 0.19 11.74 -15.02
CA ASP A 3 0.21 11.84 -13.54
C ASP A 3 -0.65 10.75 -12.89
N LYS A 4 -1.78 10.41 -13.51
CA LYS A 4 -2.67 9.34 -13.04
C LYS A 4 -2.03 7.95 -13.15
N GLU A 5 -1.31 7.67 -14.24
CA GLU A 5 -0.59 6.40 -14.39
C GLU A 5 0.55 6.27 -13.37
N GLN A 6 1.22 7.38 -13.05
CA GLN A 6 2.27 7.40 -12.03
C GLN A 6 1.71 7.16 -10.63
N TYR A 7 0.58 7.80 -10.30
CA TYR A 7 -0.15 7.57 -9.05
C TYR A 7 -0.51 6.08 -8.88
N LEU A 8 -1.14 5.48 -9.89
CA LEU A 8 -1.55 4.07 -9.84
C LEU A 8 -0.36 3.12 -9.68
N LYS A 9 0.73 3.35 -10.41
CA LYS A 9 1.94 2.53 -10.25
C LYS A 9 2.60 2.68 -8.88
N ALA A 10 2.57 3.88 -8.30
CA ALA A 10 3.08 4.09 -6.95
C ALA A 10 2.23 3.33 -5.90
N MET A 11 0.90 3.34 -6.07
CA MET A 11 -0.01 2.56 -5.22
C MET A 11 0.22 1.05 -5.36
N GLU A 12 0.36 0.54 -6.59
CA GLU A 12 0.69 -0.88 -6.85
C GLU A 12 2.01 -1.28 -6.19
N LEU A 13 3.06 -0.46 -6.34
CA LEU A 13 4.36 -0.72 -5.75
C LEU A 13 4.30 -0.83 -4.22
N ILE A 14 3.50 0.02 -3.56
CA ILE A 14 3.34 -0.02 -2.10
C ILE A 14 2.65 -1.33 -1.68
N LEU A 15 1.60 -1.75 -2.38
CA LEU A 15 0.89 -2.98 -2.08
C LEU A 15 1.79 -4.21 -2.27
N ASP A 16 2.54 -4.26 -3.37
CA ASP A 16 3.49 -5.33 -3.64
C ASP A 16 4.59 -5.39 -2.57
N ALA A 17 5.12 -4.22 -2.16
CA ALA A 17 6.13 -4.14 -1.11
C ALA A 17 5.62 -4.61 0.25
N VAL A 18 4.37 -4.28 0.60
CA VAL A 18 3.72 -4.75 1.84
C VAL A 18 3.57 -6.28 1.81
N ALA A 19 3.10 -6.84 0.70
CA ALA A 19 2.89 -8.28 0.55
C ALA A 19 4.20 -9.10 0.54
N MET A 20 5.27 -8.54 -0.04
CA MET A 20 6.56 -9.23 -0.15
C MET A 20 7.51 -8.97 1.03
N SER A 21 7.19 -8.04 1.94
CA SER A 21 8.09 -7.68 3.03
C SER A 21 8.22 -8.81 4.05
N ASP A 22 9.45 -9.27 4.30
CA ASP A 22 9.78 -10.22 5.38
C ASP A 22 9.70 -9.58 6.79
N TYR A 23 9.62 -8.24 6.86
CA TYR A 23 9.54 -7.51 8.11
C TYR A 23 8.08 -7.47 8.58
N LYS A 24 7.66 -8.48 9.36
CA LYS A 24 6.24 -8.68 9.72
C LYS A 24 5.63 -7.60 10.61
N GLU A 25 6.44 -6.87 11.39
CA GLU A 25 5.91 -5.88 12.32
C GLU A 25 5.58 -4.57 11.58
N ASN A 26 4.39 -4.04 11.82
CA ASN A 26 3.93 -2.72 11.35
C ASN A 26 3.85 -2.55 9.82
N ARG A 27 3.82 -3.62 9.01
CA ARG A 27 3.73 -3.51 7.53
C ARG A 27 2.53 -2.69 7.09
N THR A 28 1.38 -2.94 7.72
CA THR A 28 0.17 -2.15 7.47
C THR A 28 0.35 -0.65 7.75
N ASP A 29 0.93 -0.28 8.89
CA ASP A 29 1.12 1.13 9.24
C ASP A 29 2.17 1.81 8.36
N ILE A 30 3.23 1.09 7.97
CA ILE A 30 4.24 1.55 7.00
C ILE A 30 3.60 1.74 5.62
N GLY A 31 2.78 0.78 5.17
CA GLY A 31 2.02 0.88 3.92
C GLY A 31 1.11 2.10 3.91
N MET A 32 0.36 2.32 4.99
CA MET A 32 -0.50 3.49 5.14
C MET A 32 0.27 4.81 5.14
N TYR A 33 1.46 4.85 5.77
CA TYR A 33 2.33 6.01 5.73
C TYR A 33 2.77 6.36 4.30
N LEU A 34 3.20 5.35 3.53
CA LEU A 34 3.62 5.53 2.14
C LEU A 34 2.46 5.99 1.23
N VAL A 35 1.27 5.43 1.42
CA VAL A 35 0.06 5.89 0.71
C VAL A 35 -0.24 7.34 1.02
N GLY A 36 -0.10 7.76 2.29
CA GLY A 36 -0.25 9.16 2.69
C GLY A 36 0.70 10.10 1.94
N LEU A 37 1.95 9.68 1.72
CA LEU A 37 2.93 10.47 0.95
C LEU A 37 2.54 10.61 -0.51
N VAL A 38 2.12 9.51 -1.16
CA VAL A 38 1.70 9.51 -2.57
C VAL A 38 0.45 10.40 -2.76
N VAL A 39 -0.54 10.29 -1.88
CA VAL A 39 -1.75 11.12 -1.91
C VAL A 39 -1.41 12.61 -1.75
N ALA A 40 -0.51 12.94 -0.81
CA ALA A 40 -0.09 14.32 -0.57
C ALA A 40 0.65 14.92 -1.77
N ASP A 41 1.49 14.13 -2.44
CA ASP A 41 2.23 14.54 -3.64
C ASP A 41 1.28 14.86 -4.81
N HIS A 42 0.23 14.07 -4.96
CA HIS A 42 -0.82 14.29 -5.96
C HIS A 42 -1.85 15.36 -5.56
N ARG A 43 -1.66 16.05 -4.42
CA ARG A 43 -2.56 17.08 -3.86
C ARG A 43 -4.02 16.62 -3.71
N GLU A 44 -4.22 15.30 -3.62
CA GLU A 44 -5.54 14.73 -3.39
C GLU A 44 -5.88 14.79 -1.91
N LYS A 45 -7.19 14.79 -1.62
CA LYS A 45 -7.69 14.65 -0.25
C LYS A 45 -8.54 13.40 -0.20
N LEU A 46 -8.12 12.46 0.64
CA LEU A 46 -8.93 11.29 0.94
C LEU A 46 -9.94 11.63 2.02
N SER A 47 -11.18 11.22 1.81
CA SER A 47 -12.18 11.13 2.87
C SER A 47 -11.81 10.02 3.86
N SER A 48 -12.36 10.07 5.07
CA SER A 48 -12.17 8.99 6.07
C SER A 48 -12.55 7.62 5.51
N VAL A 49 -13.64 7.54 4.73
CA VAL A 49 -14.09 6.30 4.09
C VAL A 49 -13.04 5.76 3.12
N GLN A 50 -12.39 6.61 2.33
CA GLN A 50 -11.34 6.18 1.41
C GLN A 50 -10.07 5.72 2.15
N VAL A 51 -9.74 6.38 3.27
CA VAL A 51 -8.63 5.95 4.14
C VAL A 51 -8.91 4.57 4.72
N ASP A 52 -10.12 4.32 5.21
CA ASP A 52 -10.53 3.02 5.77
C ASP A 52 -10.47 1.91 4.71
N GLN A 53 -10.92 2.20 3.49
CA GLN A 53 -10.83 1.28 2.35
C GLN A 53 -9.37 0.95 1.99
N LEU A 54 -8.49 1.96 1.95
CA LEU A 54 -7.07 1.76 1.66
C LEU A 54 -6.37 0.95 2.76
N ARG A 55 -6.71 1.19 4.02
CA ARG A 55 -6.23 0.39 5.15
C ARG A 55 -6.62 -1.07 5.00
N GLN A 56 -7.87 -1.37 4.66
CA GLN A 56 -8.31 -2.75 4.42
C GLN A 56 -7.55 -3.42 3.27
N ILE A 57 -7.26 -2.69 2.19
CA ILE A 57 -6.48 -3.22 1.05
C ILE A 57 -5.05 -3.54 1.49
N ILE A 58 -4.43 -2.66 2.28
CA ILE A 58 -3.09 -2.87 2.80
C ILE A 58 -3.06 -4.03 3.81
N GLU A 59 -4.06 -4.15 4.68
CA GLU A 59 -4.20 -5.29 5.61
C GLU A 59 -4.33 -6.61 4.83
N MET A 60 -5.11 -6.64 3.73
CA MET A 60 -5.18 -7.81 2.86
C MET A 60 -3.85 -8.13 2.17
N ALA A 61 -3.06 -7.11 1.81
CA ALA A 61 -1.73 -7.31 1.25
C ALA A 61 -0.74 -7.82 2.30
N ASP A 62 -0.84 -7.34 3.55
CA ASP A 62 -0.06 -7.80 4.70
C ASP A 62 -0.38 -9.27 5.01
N ASP A 63 -1.66 -9.62 5.02
CA ASP A 63 -2.16 -10.98 5.30
C ASP A 63 -1.93 -11.97 4.15
N ALA A 64 -1.58 -11.50 2.96
CA ALA A 64 -1.21 -12.39 1.87
C ALA A 64 0.02 -13.20 2.31
N GLU A 65 -0.20 -14.47 2.68
CA GLU A 65 0.89 -15.39 3.00
C GLU A 65 1.92 -15.32 1.87
N SER A 66 3.11 -14.77 2.17
CA SER A 66 4.26 -14.93 1.30
C SER A 66 4.33 -16.42 0.97
N PRO A 67 4.31 -16.83 -0.31
CA PRO A 67 4.33 -18.24 -0.64
C PRO A 67 5.54 -18.81 0.07
N LYS A 68 5.31 -19.71 1.03
CA LYS A 68 6.38 -20.46 1.67
C LYS A 68 7.09 -21.13 0.50
N MET A 69 8.22 -20.59 0.06
CA MET A 69 9.17 -21.33 -0.75
C MET A 69 9.63 -22.44 0.17
N CYS A 70 8.94 -23.58 0.09
CA CYS A 70 9.48 -24.84 0.52
C CYS A 70 10.70 -25.10 -0.36
N ILE A 71 11.89 -24.80 0.16
CA ILE A 71 13.18 -25.27 -0.36
C ILE A 71 13.70 -26.34 0.58
#